data_AF-A0A7S2DRR9-F1
#
_entry.id   AF-A0A7S2DRR9-F1
#
_cell.length_a   1.000
_cell.length_b   1.000
_cell.length_c   1.000
_cell.angle_alpha   90.00
_cell.angle_beta   90.00
_cell.angle_gamma   90.00
#
_symmetry.space_group_name_H-M   'P 1'
#
loop_
_entity.id
_entity.type
_entity.pdbx_description
1 polymer ?
#
loop_
_entity_poly.entity_id
_entity_poly.type
_entity_poly.pdbx_seq_one_letter_code
_entity_poly.pdbx_strand_id
1 'polypeptide(L)'
;AMDAAPQVQNPEGCISALASVLKREPVSTSVHMHCLAVLQRLSLRERLQLKMIELGTVEWTLQTLQQLGRPDLMNSLESNLHDQSPGGVFSPDFTIEFASALLLNLTSRNAGRRRCSEHHAFEILSHFMEHP
;
A
#
# COMPACT_ATOMS: atom_id res chain seq x y z
N ALA A 1 -4.36 27.66 -34.61
CA ALA A 1 -3.62 26.76 -33.71
C ALA A 1 -4.00 27.14 -32.28
N MET A 2 -4.90 26.38 -31.66
CA MET A 2 -5.33 26.63 -30.29
C MET A 2 -4.42 25.83 -29.37
N ASP A 3 -3.72 26.57 -28.52
CA ASP A 3 -2.80 26.09 -27.50
C ASP A 3 -3.57 25.23 -26.48
N ALA A 4 -3.27 23.93 -26.43
CA ALA A 4 -3.86 23.04 -25.43
C ALA A 4 -3.17 23.31 -24.09
N ALA A 5 -3.85 24.03 -23.20
CA ALA A 5 -3.38 24.25 -21.84
C ALA A 5 -3.01 22.90 -21.17
N PRO A 6 -1.90 22.84 -20.41
CA PRO A 6 -1.50 21.61 -19.74
C PRO A 6 -2.62 21.19 -18.78
N GLN A 7 -3.20 20.02 -19.02
CA GLN A 7 -4.16 19.39 -18.13
C GLN A 7 -3.51 19.30 -16.75
N VAL A 8 -4.01 20.10 -15.80
CA VAL A 8 -3.58 20.06 -14.40
C VAL A 8 -3.87 18.66 -13.91
N GLN A 9 -2.83 17.83 -13.78
CA GLN A 9 -2.94 16.48 -13.25
C GLN A 9 -3.57 16.58 -11.86
N ASN A 10 -4.82 16.15 -11.71
CA ASN A 10 -5.50 16.15 -10.43
C ASN A 10 -4.91 15.00 -9.59
N PRO A 11 -4.07 15.27 -8.58
CA PRO A 11 -3.42 14.21 -7.81
C PRO A 11 -4.42 13.36 -7.03
N GLU A 12 -5.64 13.85 -6.79
CA GLU A 12 -6.71 13.06 -6.17
C GLU A 12 -7.28 12.02 -7.14
N GLY A 13 -7.33 12.33 -8.43
CA GLY A 13 -7.65 11.38 -9.50
C GLY A 13 -6.59 10.29 -9.60
N CYS A 14 -5.31 10.67 -9.46
CA CYS A 14 -4.20 9.70 -9.41
C CYS A 14 -4.29 8.76 -8.21
N ILE A 15 -4.60 9.28 -7.00
CA ILE A 15 -4.77 8.42 -5.80
C ILE A 15 -5.92 7.44 -6.00
N SER A 16 -7.04 7.91 -6.54
CA SER A 16 -8.22 7.07 -6.78
C SER A 16 -7.91 5.95 -7.79
N ALA A 17 -7.16 6.26 -8.85
CA ALA A 17 -6.71 5.28 -9.84
C ALA A 17 -5.76 4.25 -9.23
N LEU A 18 -4.73 4.70 -8.49
CA LEU A 18 -3.77 3.83 -7.81
C LEU A 18 -4.45 2.91 -6.79
N ALA A 19 -5.35 3.45 -5.98
CA ALA A 19 -6.13 2.67 -5.02
C ALA A 19 -7.02 1.62 -5.73
N SER A 20 -7.55 1.94 -6.91
CA SER A 20 -8.34 1.00 -7.71
C SER A 20 -7.50 -0.13 -8.29
N VAL A 21 -6.28 0.16 -8.73
CA VAL A 21 -5.32 -0.87 -9.21
C VAL A 21 -4.95 -1.80 -8.05
N LEU A 22 -4.57 -1.24 -6.91
CA LEU A 22 -4.16 -2.01 -5.73
C LEU A 22 -5.25 -2.91 -5.14
N LYS A 23 -6.53 -2.58 -5.33
CA LYS A 23 -7.65 -3.42 -4.93
C LYS A 23 -7.93 -4.58 -5.89
N ARG A 24 -7.41 -4.52 -7.13
CA ARG A 24 -7.63 -5.54 -8.18
C ARG A 24 -6.42 -6.44 -8.36
N GLU A 25 -5.23 -5.87 -8.26
CA GLU A 25 -3.97 -6.58 -8.47
C GLU A 25 -3.62 -7.45 -7.25
N PRO A 26 -3.27 -8.73 -7.45
CA PRO A 26 -2.76 -9.58 -6.38
C PRO A 26 -1.58 -8.92 -5.68
N VAL A 27 -1.46 -9.12 -4.36
CA VAL A 27 -0.36 -8.56 -3.56
C VAL A 27 1.02 -9.00 -4.09
N SER A 28 1.09 -10.14 -4.76
CA SER A 28 2.31 -10.74 -5.31
C SER A 28 2.82 -10.13 -6.63
N THR A 29 2.12 -9.13 -7.20
CA THR A 29 2.54 -8.56 -8.49
C THR A 29 3.48 -7.37 -8.31
N SER A 30 4.40 -7.19 -9.26
CA SER A 30 5.26 -6.00 -9.31
C SER A 30 4.45 -4.71 -9.52
N VAL A 31 3.29 -4.79 -10.18
CA VAL A 31 2.35 -3.66 -10.33
C VAL A 31 1.81 -3.24 -8.96
N HIS A 32 1.40 -4.19 -8.13
CA HIS A 32 0.94 -3.91 -6.77
C HIS A 32 2.06 -3.23 -5.96
N MET A 33 3.25 -3.81 -5.98
CA MET A 33 4.43 -3.28 -5.30
C MET A 33 4.75 -1.84 -5.72
N HIS A 34 4.81 -1.56 -7.02
CA HIS A 34 5.10 -0.21 -7.52
C HIS A 34 4.00 0.80 -7.19
N CYS A 35 2.73 0.41 -7.30
CA CYS A 35 1.61 1.29 -6.96
C CYS A 35 1.62 1.65 -5.47
N LEU A 36 1.94 0.68 -4.60
CA LEU A 36 2.08 0.89 -3.17
C LEU A 36 3.22 1.87 -2.86
N ALA A 37 4.39 1.69 -3.50
CA ALA A 37 5.52 2.60 -3.33
C ALA A 37 5.18 4.04 -3.76
N VAL A 38 4.40 4.21 -4.84
CA VAL A 38 3.92 5.52 -5.27
C VAL A 38 2.94 6.12 -4.27
N LEU A 39 1.96 5.34 -3.77
CA LEU A 39 1.03 5.82 -2.74
C LEU A 39 1.75 6.22 -1.46
N GLN A 40 2.73 5.43 -1.01
CA GLN A 40 3.56 5.75 0.14
C GLN A 40 4.25 7.11 -0.05
N ARG A 41 4.87 7.38 -1.21
CA ARG A 41 5.50 8.67 -1.49
C ARG A 41 4.49 9.82 -1.50
N LEU A 42 3.33 9.63 -2.11
CA LEU A 42 2.27 10.64 -2.15
C LEU A 42 1.69 10.93 -0.75
N SER A 43 1.66 9.94 0.13
CA SER A 43 1.13 10.04 1.49
C SER A 43 1.97 10.93 2.42
N LEU A 44 3.17 11.34 2.00
CA LEU A 44 3.96 12.35 2.70
C LEU A 44 3.33 13.75 2.63
N ARG A 45 2.39 13.99 1.70
CA ARG A 45 1.68 15.26 1.57
C ARG A 45 0.34 15.20 2.31
N GLU A 46 0.17 16.09 3.29
CA GLU A 46 -1.02 16.16 4.16
C GLU A 46 -2.36 16.09 3.40
N ARG A 47 -2.53 16.92 2.36
CA ARG A 47 -3.77 16.97 1.57
C ARG A 47 -4.10 15.61 0.92
N LEU A 48 -3.06 14.93 0.42
CA LEU A 48 -3.20 13.64 -0.25
C LEU A 48 -3.41 12.51 0.75
N GLN A 49 -2.78 12.60 1.91
CA GLN A 49 -2.97 11.68 3.02
C GLN A 49 -4.41 11.69 3.55
N LEU A 50 -4.99 12.88 3.77
CA LEU A 50 -6.41 12.99 4.14
C LEU A 50 -7.30 12.33 3.08
N LYS A 51 -7.01 12.58 1.79
CA LYS A 51 -7.76 11.94 0.70
C LYS A 51 -7.63 10.43 0.68
N MET A 52 -6.44 9.89 0.93
CA MET A 52 -6.22 8.44 1.06
C MET A 52 -7.02 7.85 2.22
N ILE A 53 -7.06 8.53 3.36
CA ILE A 53 -7.87 8.11 4.51
C ILE A 53 -9.36 8.08 4.14
N GLU A 54 -9.88 9.11 3.48
CA GLU A 54 -11.27 9.14 2.98
C GLU A 54 -11.59 7.99 2.00
N LEU A 55 -10.63 7.61 1.16
CA LEU A 55 -10.77 6.53 0.19
C LEU A 55 -10.59 5.12 0.79
N GLY A 56 -10.37 5.05 2.10
CA GLY A 56 -10.20 3.81 2.85
C GLY A 56 -8.85 3.12 2.62
N THR A 57 -7.80 3.90 2.35
CA THR A 57 -6.45 3.35 2.18
C THR A 57 -5.92 2.71 3.47
N VAL A 58 -6.32 3.19 4.65
CA VAL A 58 -5.90 2.59 5.94
C VAL A 58 -6.36 1.13 6.03
N GLU A 59 -7.64 0.86 5.79
CA GLU A 59 -8.20 -0.50 5.85
C GLU A 59 -7.57 -1.41 4.80
N TRP A 60 -7.38 -0.87 3.60
CA TRP A 60 -6.72 -1.60 2.53
C TRP A 60 -5.27 -1.97 2.92
N THR A 61 -4.50 -1.03 3.47
CA THR A 61 -3.12 -1.29 3.90
C THR A 61 -3.07 -2.33 5.01
N LEU A 62 -4.01 -2.28 5.97
CA LEU A 62 -4.13 -3.29 7.02
C LEU A 62 -4.48 -4.67 6.45
N GLN A 63 -5.37 -4.75 5.46
CA GLN A 63 -5.70 -6.01 4.77
C GLN A 63 -4.48 -6.58 4.02
N THR A 64 -3.69 -5.73 3.36
CA THR A 64 -2.46 -6.15 2.68
C THR A 64 -1.46 -6.72 3.68
N LEU A 65 -1.22 -6.04 4.81
CA LEU A 65 -0.35 -6.53 5.87
C LEU A 65 -0.90 -7.84 6.47
N GLN A 66 -2.20 -7.94 6.70
CA GLN A 66 -2.80 -9.16 7.22
C GLN A 66 -2.65 -10.35 6.27
N GLN A 67 -2.73 -10.14 4.95
CA GLN A 67 -2.48 -11.19 3.96
C GLN A 67 -1.03 -11.65 3.99
N LEU A 68 -0.09 -10.70 4.04
CA LEU A 68 1.35 -10.99 4.08
C LEU A 68 1.77 -11.63 5.41
N GLY A 69 1.09 -11.33 6.52
CA GLY A 69 1.29 -12.00 7.80
C GLY A 69 0.72 -13.42 7.87
N ARG A 70 0.21 -13.99 6.75
CA ARG A 70 -0.23 -15.39 6.74
C ARG A 70 0.93 -16.29 6.34
N PRO A 71 1.29 -17.31 7.15
CA PRO A 71 2.45 -18.16 6.87
C PRO A 71 2.34 -18.93 5.55
N ASP A 72 1.14 -19.36 5.19
CA ASP A 72 0.85 -20.10 3.94
C ASP A 72 1.14 -19.26 2.70
N LEU A 73 0.70 -17.99 2.70
CA LEU A 73 0.99 -17.07 1.61
C LEU A 73 2.47 -16.70 1.59
N MET A 74 3.06 -16.37 2.74
CA MET A 74 4.48 -15.98 2.81
C MET A 74 5.39 -17.09 2.29
N ASN A 75 5.22 -18.33 2.77
CA ASN A 75 5.97 -19.49 2.30
C ASN A 75 5.78 -19.72 0.79
N SER A 76 4.56 -19.51 0.29
CA SER A 76 4.28 -19.62 -1.14
C SER A 76 5.03 -18.54 -1.92
N LEU A 77 5.00 -17.29 -1.47
CA LEU A 77 5.71 -16.19 -2.14
C LEU A 77 7.22 -16.41 -2.14
N GLU A 78 7.80 -16.83 -1.00
CA GLU A 78 9.23 -17.13 -0.88
C GLU A 78 9.65 -18.29 -1.79
N SER A 79 8.87 -19.36 -1.87
CA SER A 79 9.16 -20.50 -2.74
C SER A 79 9.14 -20.14 -4.23
N ASN A 80 8.37 -19.12 -4.63
CA ASN A 80 8.27 -18.64 -6.01
C ASN A 80 9.32 -17.58 -6.38
N LEU A 81 10.13 -17.08 -5.43
CA LEU A 81 11.20 -16.11 -5.69
C LEU A 81 12.34 -16.67 -6.56
N HIS A 82 12.43 -18.00 -6.69
CA HIS A 82 13.46 -18.67 -7.47
C HIS A 82 13.23 -18.66 -8.99
N ASP A 83 12.06 -18.23 -9.47
CA ASP A 83 11.79 -18.15 -10.90
C ASP A 83 12.35 -16.83 -11.47
N GLN A 84 13.58 -16.89 -11.99
CA GLN A 84 14.33 -15.78 -12.59
C GLN A 84 13.75 -15.34 -13.95
N SER A 85 12.46 -14.98 -13.99
CA SER A 85 11.88 -14.34 -15.16
C SER A 85 12.39 -12.89 -15.28
N PRO A 86 12.89 -12.47 -16.45
CA PRO A 86 13.43 -11.13 -16.64
C PRO A 86 12.26 -10.13 -16.75
N GLY A 87 11.90 -9.50 -15.64
CA GLY A 87 10.77 -8.55 -15.64
C GLY A 87 10.40 -7.88 -14.32
N GLY A 88 11.09 -8.15 -13.22
CA GLY A 88 10.90 -7.47 -11.94
C GLY A 88 10.55 -8.46 -10.83
N VAL A 89 11.48 -8.62 -9.90
CA VAL A 89 11.32 -9.49 -8.73
C VAL A 89 10.33 -8.83 -7.79
N PHE A 90 9.20 -9.48 -7.54
CA PHE A 90 8.33 -9.15 -6.42
C PHE A 90 9.06 -9.49 -5.11
N SER A 91 9.08 -8.58 -4.14
CA SER A 91 9.66 -8.83 -2.81
C SER A 91 8.57 -8.63 -1.75
N PRO A 92 8.24 -9.68 -0.98
CA PRO A 92 7.34 -9.57 0.17
C PRO A 92 7.83 -8.52 1.17
N ASP A 93 9.13 -8.54 1.50
CA ASP A 93 9.75 -7.59 2.42
C ASP A 93 9.59 -6.14 1.96
N PHE A 94 9.83 -5.89 0.68
CA PHE A 94 9.60 -4.57 0.09
C PHE A 94 8.14 -4.15 0.24
N THR A 95 7.19 -5.05 -0.03
CA THR A 95 5.77 -4.73 0.10
C THR A 95 5.39 -4.44 1.56
N ILE A 96 5.92 -5.21 2.52
CA ILE A 96 5.75 -4.97 3.96
C ILE A 96 6.32 -3.61 4.36
N GLU A 97 7.53 -3.26 3.90
CA GLU A 97 8.18 -2.00 4.21
C GLU A 97 7.33 -0.81 3.75
N PHE A 98 6.92 -0.79 2.47
CA PHE A 98 6.11 0.30 1.94
C PHE A 98 4.69 0.35 2.52
N ALA A 99 4.08 -0.80 2.82
CA ALA A 99 2.78 -0.86 3.49
C ALA A 99 2.87 -0.29 4.91
N SER A 100 3.89 -0.69 5.67
CA SER A 100 4.12 -0.21 7.04
C SER A 100 4.44 1.28 7.06
N ALA A 101 5.28 1.76 6.13
CA ALA A 101 5.61 3.17 5.99
C ALA A 101 4.39 4.01 5.56
N LEU A 102 3.55 3.49 4.66
CA LEU A 102 2.29 4.13 4.30
C LEU A 102 1.37 4.23 5.51
N LEU A 103 1.20 3.14 6.26
CA LEU A 103 0.37 3.12 7.47
C LEU A 103 0.89 4.13 8.52
N LEU A 104 2.21 4.21 8.72
CA LEU A 104 2.83 5.20 9.60
C LEU A 104 2.50 6.63 9.15
N ASN A 105 2.60 6.91 7.86
CA ASN A 105 2.22 8.21 7.32
C ASN A 105 0.75 8.49 7.62
N LEU A 106 -0.18 7.60 7.24
CA LEU A 106 -1.62 7.81 7.45
C LEU A 106 -1.99 7.97 8.93
N THR A 107 -1.31 7.26 9.83
CA THR A 107 -1.52 7.33 11.29
C THR A 107 -0.88 8.54 11.96
N SER A 108 -0.10 9.37 11.23
CA SER A 108 0.27 10.71 11.72
C SER A 108 -0.97 11.58 11.98
N ARG A 109 -2.10 11.28 11.32
CA ARG A 109 -3.39 11.98 11.49
C ARG A 109 -4.31 11.28 12.46
N ASN A 110 -5.07 12.07 13.21
CA ASN A 110 -6.12 11.58 14.11
C ASN A 110 -7.13 10.68 13.38
N ALA A 111 -7.53 11.07 12.17
CA ALA A 111 -8.44 10.27 11.36
C ALA A 111 -7.86 8.88 11.04
N GLY A 112 -6.59 8.81 10.62
CA GLY A 112 -5.92 7.54 10.36
C GLY A 112 -5.78 6.65 11.60
N ARG A 113 -5.42 7.24 12.75
CA ARG A 113 -5.37 6.48 14.03
C ARG A 113 -6.72 5.88 14.41
N ARG A 114 -7.80 6.67 14.27
CA ARG A 114 -9.15 6.21 14.55
C ARG A 114 -9.51 5.01 13.68
N ARG A 115 -9.23 5.09 12.37
CA ARG A 115 -9.43 3.98 11.44
C ARG A 115 -8.62 2.74 11.84
N CYS A 116 -7.36 2.89 12.25
CA CYS A 116 -6.57 1.77 12.75
C CYS A 116 -7.22 1.09 13.98
N SER A 117 -7.75 1.88 14.93
CA SER A 117 -8.46 1.33 16.09
C SER A 117 -9.75 0.61 15.71
N GLU A 118 -10.50 1.13 14.73
CA GLU A 118 -11.73 0.50 14.21
C GLU A 118 -11.46 -0.83 13.49
N HIS A 119 -10.23 -1.04 13.03
CA HIS A 119 -9.84 -2.15 12.17
C HIS A 119 -8.78 -3.09 12.80
N HIS A 120 -8.67 -3.12 14.13
CA HIS A 120 -7.83 -4.09 14.85
C HIS A 120 -6.37 -4.10 14.36
N ALA A 121 -5.83 -2.89 14.12
CA ALA A 121 -4.48 -2.76 13.57
C ALA A 121 -3.41 -3.38 14.49
N PHE A 122 -3.62 -3.37 15.81
CA PHE A 122 -2.66 -3.92 16.75
C PHE A 122 -2.47 -5.43 16.54
N GLU A 123 -3.56 -6.17 16.41
CA GLU A 123 -3.57 -7.62 16.21
C GLU A 123 -2.92 -8.02 14.88
N ILE A 124 -3.06 -7.18 13.85
CA ILE A 124 -2.39 -7.38 12.55
C ILE A 124 -0.89 -7.10 12.68
N LEU A 125 -0.52 -5.98 13.31
CA LEU A 125 0.87 -5.53 13.39
C LEU A 125 1.71 -6.36 14.38
N SER A 126 1.10 -6.95 15.41
CA SER A 126 1.83 -7.79 16.38
C SER A 126 2.52 -8.98 15.72
N HIS A 127 1.93 -9.53 14.65
CA HIS A 127 2.54 -10.62 13.88
C HIS A 127 3.91 -10.25 13.30
N PHE A 128 4.12 -8.98 12.96
CA PHE A 128 5.39 -8.49 12.42
C PHE A 128 6.39 -8.05 13.50
N MET A 129 5.97 -8.01 14.77
CA MET A 129 6.84 -7.64 15.90
C MET A 129 7.42 -8.86 16.63
N GLU A 130 6.79 -10.03 16.48
CA GLU A 130 7.16 -11.26 17.20
C GLU A 130 8.39 -11.97 16.62
N HIS A 131 8.87 -11.57 15.43
CA HIS A 131 10.08 -12.08 14.78
C HIS A 131 10.90 -10.95 14.12
N PRO A 132 12.00 -10.48 14.76
CA PRO A 132 12.94 -9.51 14.17
C PRO A 132 13.88 -10.14 13.12
#